data_AF-A0A7S2NW95-F1
#
_entry.id   AF-A0A7S2NW95-F1
#
_cell.length_a   1.000
_cell.length_b   1.000
_cell.length_c   1.000
_cell.angle_alpha   90.00
_cell.angle_beta   90.00
_cell.angle_gamma   90.00
#
_symmetry.space_group_name_H-M   'P 1'
#
loop_
_entity.id
_entity.type
_entity.pdbx_description
1 polymer ?
#
loop_
_entity_poly.entity_id
_entity_poly.type
_entity_poly.pdbx_seq_one_letter_code
_entity_poly.pdbx_strand_id
1 'polypeptide(L)'
;PIFMSGCNQLVVLFGSTYLKRLWCVVELFTFVQMELDFGSIDLEHLWPHGSCRTEDRAAFACTMDAFCVSKCECFSTGDKQKLQNVIYAGFGDMRNFNREVLRALRGTGMCTTV
;
A
#
# COMPACT_ATOMS: atom_id res chain seq x y z
N PRO A 1 -9.99 -12.28 10.36
CA PRO A 1 -8.88 -13.04 9.72
C PRO A 1 -9.19 -13.18 8.22
N ILE A 2 -8.27 -12.74 7.36
CA ILE A 2 -8.36 -12.91 5.90
C ILE A 2 -7.25 -13.89 5.50
N PHE A 3 -7.58 -14.99 4.83
CA PHE A 3 -6.62 -16.00 4.41
C PHE A 3 -6.05 -15.63 3.04
N MET A 4 -5.08 -14.72 3.02
CA MET A 4 -4.59 -14.12 1.78
C MET A 4 -3.89 -15.09 0.83
N SER A 5 -3.21 -16.11 1.34
CA SER A 5 -2.61 -17.16 0.48
C SER A 5 -3.63 -18.12 -0.14
N GLY A 6 -4.92 -18.00 0.20
CA GLY A 6 -5.99 -18.72 -0.49
C GLY A 6 -6.68 -17.89 -1.58
N CYS A 7 -6.20 -16.66 -1.84
CA CYS A 7 -6.82 -15.73 -2.76
C CYS A 7 -5.98 -15.63 -4.03
N ASN A 8 -6.53 -16.02 -5.18
CA ASN A 8 -5.82 -15.89 -6.48
C ASN A 8 -5.60 -14.43 -6.93
N GLN A 9 -6.30 -13.48 -6.31
CA GLN A 9 -6.24 -12.08 -6.67
C GLN A 9 -6.58 -11.21 -5.45
N LEU A 10 -5.88 -10.09 -5.30
CA LEU A 10 -6.17 -9.04 -4.32
C LEU A 10 -6.65 -7.79 -5.05
N VAL A 11 -7.91 -7.39 -4.82
CA VAL A 11 -8.44 -6.12 -5.31
C VAL A 11 -8.25 -5.04 -4.26
N VAL A 12 -7.50 -4.00 -4.61
CA VAL A 12 -7.16 -2.87 -3.75
C VAL A 12 -7.94 -1.64 -4.19
N LEU A 13 -8.90 -1.20 -3.38
CA LEU A 13 -9.58 0.06 -3.59
C LEU A 13 -8.72 1.21 -3.05
N PHE A 14 -7.98 1.85 -3.93
CA PHE A 14 -6.93 2.78 -3.58
C PHE A 14 -7.45 4.23 -3.57
N GLY A 15 -7.78 4.71 -2.37
CA GLY A 15 -8.11 6.12 -2.14
C GLY A 15 -6.96 6.93 -1.51
N SER A 16 -7.18 8.23 -1.36
CA SER A 16 -6.20 9.19 -0.80
C SER A 16 -5.72 8.91 0.64
N THR A 17 -6.40 7.99 1.34
CA THR A 17 -6.04 7.58 2.71
C THR A 17 -5.40 6.20 2.78
N TYR A 18 -5.35 5.43 1.69
CA TYR A 18 -4.87 4.05 1.69
C TYR A 18 -3.45 3.94 2.27
N LEU A 19 -2.50 4.70 1.71
CA LEU A 19 -1.10 4.75 2.17
C LEU A 19 -0.89 5.42 3.52
N LYS A 20 -1.93 5.98 4.11
CA LYS A 20 -1.89 6.55 5.47
C LYS A 20 -2.34 5.52 6.51
N ARG A 21 -2.88 4.36 6.12
CA ARG A 21 -3.37 3.34 7.05
C ARG A 21 -2.39 2.18 7.10
N LEU A 22 -1.79 1.95 8.27
CA LEU A 22 -0.74 0.95 8.43
C LEU A 22 -1.24 -0.46 8.14
N TRP A 23 -2.46 -0.81 8.55
CA TRP A 23 -3.05 -2.12 8.28
C TRP A 23 -3.19 -2.41 6.78
N CYS A 24 -3.69 -1.45 5.98
CA CYS A 24 -3.84 -1.61 4.53
C CYS A 24 -2.48 -1.88 3.86
N VAL A 25 -1.44 -1.20 4.31
CA VAL A 25 -0.07 -1.38 3.80
C VAL A 25 0.50 -2.75 4.19
N VAL A 26 0.26 -3.18 5.43
CA VAL A 26 0.70 -4.51 5.93
C VAL A 26 -0.01 -5.64 5.18
N GLU A 27 -1.30 -5.48 4.89
CA GLU A 27 -2.07 -6.46 4.11
C GLU A 27 -1.53 -6.57 2.68
N LEU A 28 -1.36 -5.44 1.99
CA LEU A 28 -0.75 -5.41 0.65
C LEU A 28 0.63 -6.09 0.66
N PHE A 29 1.49 -5.71 1.60
CA PHE A 29 2.81 -6.30 1.72
C PHE A 29 2.75 -7.80 1.97
N THR A 30 1.90 -8.25 2.89
CA THR A 30 1.75 -9.67 3.22
C THR A 30 1.29 -10.46 2.00
N PHE A 31 0.36 -9.93 1.20
CA PHE A 31 -0.11 -10.60 -0.01
C PHE A 31 1.03 -10.80 -1.02
N VAL A 32 1.78 -9.74 -1.29
CA VAL A 32 2.95 -9.76 -2.19
C VAL A 32 3.99 -10.81 -1.76
N GLN A 33 4.27 -10.92 -0.46
CA GLN A 33 5.24 -11.89 0.04
C GLN A 33 4.75 -13.33 -0.08
N MET A 34 3.43 -13.56 -0.07
CA MET A 34 2.85 -14.90 -0.16
C MET A 34 2.70 -15.39 -1.61
N GLU A 35 2.30 -14.51 -2.53
CA GLU A 35 1.97 -14.90 -3.92
C GLU A 35 3.16 -14.80 -4.89
N LEU A 36 4.21 -14.04 -4.54
CA LEU A 36 5.40 -13.76 -5.37
C LEU A 36 5.11 -13.18 -6.78
N ASP A 37 3.85 -12.88 -7.11
CA ASP A 37 3.43 -12.28 -8.38
C ASP A 37 2.68 -10.96 -8.13
N PHE A 38 3.13 -9.89 -8.77
CA PHE A 38 2.45 -8.58 -8.72
C PHE A 38 1.24 -8.53 -9.66
N GLY A 39 1.15 -9.46 -10.62
CA GLY A 39 0.04 -9.58 -11.56
C GLY A 39 -1.29 -9.99 -10.91
N SER A 40 -1.25 -10.58 -9.70
CA SER A 40 -2.46 -10.92 -8.95
C SER A 40 -3.02 -9.76 -8.10
N ILE A 41 -2.47 -8.55 -8.22
CA ILE A 41 -3.00 -7.37 -7.53
C ILE A 41 -3.67 -6.45 -8.55
N ASP A 42 -4.97 -6.22 -8.36
CA ASP A 42 -5.77 -5.29 -9.16
C ASP A 42 -6.07 -4.05 -8.33
N LEU A 43 -5.63 -2.88 -8.81
CA LEU A 43 -5.68 -1.64 -8.06
C LEU A 43 -6.67 -0.68 -8.71
N GLU A 44 -7.82 -0.51 -8.07
CA GLU A 44 -8.88 0.38 -8.52
C GLU A 44 -8.82 1.70 -7.75
N HIS A 45 -8.62 2.80 -8.47
CA HIS A 45 -8.51 4.12 -7.87
C HIS A 45 -9.87 4.67 -7.43
N LEU A 46 -9.97 5.05 -6.16
CA LEU A 46 -11.13 5.75 -5.64
C LEU A 46 -10.95 7.26 -5.76
N TRP A 47 -11.70 7.85 -6.70
CA TRP A 47 -11.74 9.29 -6.91
C TRP A 47 -12.78 9.95 -5.99
N PRO A 48 -12.47 11.12 -5.41
CA PRO A 48 -13.48 11.93 -4.75
C PRO A 48 -14.64 12.25 -5.69
N HIS A 49 -15.86 12.27 -5.16
CA HIS A 49 -17.03 12.61 -5.96
C HIS A 49 -16.91 14.04 -6.52
N GLY A 50 -17.00 14.18 -7.85
CA GLY A 50 -16.91 15.48 -8.54
C GLY A 50 -15.49 15.96 -8.88
N SER A 51 -14.46 15.12 -8.72
CA SER A 51 -13.09 15.48 -9.06
C SER A 51 -12.74 15.27 -10.55
N CYS A 52 -11.73 16.00 -11.02
CA CYS A 52 -11.22 15.92 -12.39
C CYS A 52 -10.06 14.92 -12.46
N ARG A 53 -10.17 13.90 -13.32
CA ARG A 53 -9.21 12.78 -13.44
C ARG A 53 -7.74 13.19 -13.65
N THR A 54 -7.46 14.35 -14.24
CA THR A 54 -6.09 14.80 -14.57
C THR A 54 -5.35 15.37 -13.36
N GLU A 55 -5.98 16.24 -12.58
CA GLU A 55 -5.37 16.82 -11.36
C GLU A 55 -5.11 15.74 -10.30
N ASP A 56 -6.00 14.74 -10.24
CA ASP A 56 -5.90 13.66 -9.26
C ASP A 56 -4.77 12.67 -9.55
N ARG A 57 -4.32 12.52 -10.81
CA ARG A 57 -3.14 11.68 -11.14
C ARG A 57 -1.84 12.27 -10.59
N ALA A 58 -1.66 13.59 -10.67
CA ALA A 58 -0.49 14.25 -10.11
C ALA A 58 -0.50 14.19 -8.57
N ALA A 59 -1.66 14.42 -7.95
CA ALA A 59 -1.83 14.27 -6.51
C ALA A 59 -1.55 12.82 -6.04
N PHE A 60 -1.92 11.84 -6.86
CA PHE A 60 -1.63 10.44 -6.63
C PHE A 60 -0.11 10.14 -6.66
N ALA A 61 0.61 10.60 -7.69
CA ALA A 61 2.06 10.41 -7.78
C ALA A 61 2.77 11.02 -6.55
N CYS A 62 2.37 12.23 -6.16
CA CYS A 62 2.85 12.87 -4.93
C CYS A 62 2.56 12.04 -3.67
N THR A 63 1.43 11.33 -3.62
CA THR A 63 1.08 10.47 -2.47
C THR A 63 2.00 9.25 -2.38
N MET A 64 2.37 8.65 -3.52
CA MET A 64 3.35 7.57 -3.53
C MET A 64 4.74 8.06 -3.12
N ASP A 65 5.18 9.20 -3.65
CA ASP A 65 6.51 9.74 -3.34
C ASP A 65 6.64 10.19 -1.89
N ALA A 66 5.53 10.65 -1.28
CA ALA A 66 5.47 11.03 0.13
C ALA A 66 5.26 9.85 1.09
N PHE A 67 5.12 8.62 0.59
CA PHE A 67 4.83 7.46 1.42
C PHE A 67 5.92 7.19 2.46
N CYS A 68 5.50 6.97 3.71
CA CYS A 68 6.39 6.58 4.79
C CYS A 68 5.64 5.79 5.86
N VAL A 69 6.03 4.53 6.06
CA VAL A 69 5.38 3.62 7.03
C VAL A 69 5.40 4.17 8.47
N SER A 70 6.43 4.94 8.84
CA SER A 70 6.52 5.56 10.17
C SER A 70 5.43 6.61 10.39
N LYS A 71 4.91 7.22 9.31
CA LYS A 71 3.83 8.22 9.32
C LYS A 71 2.44 7.60 9.11
N CYS A 72 2.33 6.30 8.89
CA CYS A 72 1.04 5.63 8.81
C CYS A 72 0.35 5.59 10.18
N GLU A 73 -0.97 5.55 10.16
CA GLU A 73 -1.83 5.53 11.33
C GLU A 73 -2.53 4.17 11.49
N CYS A 74 -2.81 3.83 12.74
CA CYS A 74 -3.73 2.77 13.14
C CYS A 74 -4.82 3.37 14.02
N PHE A 75 -5.97 2.71 14.10
CA PHE A 75 -6.99 3.04 15.10
C PHE A 75 -6.44 2.96 16.53
N SER A 76 -5.63 1.93 16.82
CA SER A 76 -4.94 1.74 18.09
C SER A 76 -3.47 2.15 17.97
N THR A 77 -3.05 3.09 18.81
CA THR A 77 -1.64 3.52 18.92
C THR A 77 -0.73 2.38 19.41
N GLY A 78 -1.25 1.52 20.28
CA GLY A 78 -0.53 0.32 20.73
C GLY A 78 -0.27 -0.66 19.59
N ASP A 79 -1.24 -0.84 18.69
CA ASP A 79 -1.08 -1.73 17.54
C ASP A 79 -0.15 -1.12 16.49
N LYS A 80 -0.21 0.21 16.29
CA LYS A 80 0.77 0.94 15.47
C LYS A 80 2.19 0.63 15.90
N GLN A 81 2.48 0.79 17.20
CA GLN A 81 3.82 0.57 17.72
C GLN A 81 4.27 -0.90 17.56
N LYS A 82 3.37 -1.86 17.86
CA LYS A 82 3.68 -3.29 17.70
C LYS A 82 4.00 -3.63 16.24
N LEU A 83 3.16 -3.20 15.30
CA LEU A 83 3.36 -3.46 13.88
C LEU A 83 4.64 -2.81 13.36
N GLN A 84 4.90 -1.55 13.73
CA GLN A 84 6.14 -0.88 13.38
C GLN A 84 7.36 -1.61 13.96
N ASN A 85 7.30 -2.09 15.21
CA ASN A 85 8.39 -2.89 15.78
C ASN A 85 8.61 -4.20 15.04
N VAL A 86 7.55 -4.89 14.62
CA VAL A 86 7.64 -6.12 13.80
C VAL A 86 8.28 -5.82 12.44
N ILE A 87 7.84 -4.74 11.78
CA ILE A 87 8.42 -4.29 10.51
C ILE A 87 9.91 -3.97 10.70
N TYR A 88 10.26 -3.19 11.72
CA TYR A 88 11.64 -2.85 12.03
C TYR A 88 12.50 -4.09 12.30
N ALA A 89 11.99 -5.04 13.09
CA ALA A 89 12.70 -6.28 13.39
C ALA A 89 12.93 -7.14 12.14
N GLY A 90 11.97 -7.18 11.21
CA GLY A 90 12.08 -7.94 9.97
C GLY A 90 12.96 -7.27 8.91
N PHE A 91 12.97 -5.94 8.85
CA PHE A 91 13.62 -5.17 7.78
C PHE A 91 14.92 -4.46 8.19
N GLY A 92 15.20 -4.40 9.50
CA GLY A 92 16.26 -3.60 10.12
C GLY A 92 16.05 -2.09 10.07
N ASP A 93 15.29 -1.59 9.08
CA ASP A 93 14.99 -0.18 8.89
C ASP A 93 13.65 0.00 8.14
N MET A 94 12.89 1.01 8.53
CA MET A 94 11.61 1.38 7.93
C MET A 94 11.75 1.77 6.45
N ARG A 95 12.90 2.33 6.06
CA ARG A 95 13.16 2.69 4.66
C ARG A 95 13.19 1.46 3.74
N ASN A 96 13.63 0.30 4.24
CA ASN A 96 13.65 -0.93 3.45
C ASN A 96 12.22 -1.41 3.19
N PHE A 97 11.37 -1.40 4.22
CA PHE A 97 9.95 -1.72 4.08
C PHE A 97 9.24 -0.75 3.11
N ASN A 98 9.51 0.56 3.21
CA ASN A 98 8.93 1.54 2.29
C ASN A 98 9.23 1.21 0.82
N ARG A 99 10.47 0.78 0.53
CA ARG A 99 10.87 0.42 -0.84
C ARG A 99 10.11 -0.81 -1.35
N GLU A 100 9.91 -1.83 -0.52
CA GLU A 100 9.18 -3.03 -0.94
C GLU A 100 7.70 -2.73 -1.22
N VAL A 101 7.05 -1.91 -0.39
CA VAL A 101 5.67 -1.48 -0.63
C VAL A 101 5.56 -0.68 -1.94
N LEU A 102 6.46 0.28 -2.16
CA LEU A 102 6.47 1.08 -3.39
C LEU A 102 6.80 0.25 -4.62
N ARG A 103 7.68 -0.74 -4.49
CA ARG A 103 7.98 -1.70 -5.55
C ARG A 103 6.75 -2.51 -5.92
N ALA A 104 6.01 -2.98 -4.92
CA ALA A 104 4.76 -3.71 -5.15
C ALA A 104 3.77 -2.87 -5.93
N LEU A 105 3.44 -1.66 -5.45
CA LEU A 105 2.50 -0.75 -6.11
C LEU A 105 2.92 -0.38 -7.55
N ARG A 106 4.22 -0.16 -7.79
CA ARG A 106 4.72 0.12 -9.14
C ARG A 106 4.64 -1.11 -10.06
N GLY A 107 4.72 -2.31 -9.50
CA GLY A 107 4.62 -3.58 -10.22
C GLY A 107 3.20 -3.92 -10.69
N THR A 108 2.16 -3.40 -10.04
CA THR A 108 0.73 -3.68 -10.38
C THR A 108 0.22 -2.90 -11.60
N GLY A 109 1.10 -2.47 -12.51
CA GLY A 109 0.70 -1.78 -13.75
C GLY A 109 0.35 -0.30 -13.60
N MET A 110 0.73 0.37 -12.51
CA MET A 110 0.43 1.80 -12.24
C MET A 110 1.12 2.81 -13.17
N CYS A 111 1.63 2.40 -14.32
CA CYS A 111 2.22 3.29 -15.32
C CYS A 111 1.89 2.79 -16.73
N THR A 112 0.81 3.29 -17.34
CA THR A 112 0.65 3.56 -18.79
C THR A 112 -0.78 4.01 -19.09
N THR A 113 -1.07 5.27 -18.81
CA THR A 113 -1.81 6.11 -19.75
C THR A 113 -1.26 7.50 -19.56
N VAL A 114 -0.10 7.69 -20.17
CA VAL A 114 0.38 9.02 -20.60
C VAL A 114 -0.57 9.49 -21.69
#